data_AF-A0A257QSM6-F1
#
_entry.id   AF-A0A257QSM6-F1
#
_cell.length_a   1.000
_cell.length_b   1.000
_cell.length_c   1.000
_cell.angle_alpha   90.00
_cell.angle_beta   90.00
_cell.angle_gamma   90.00
#
_symmetry.space_group_name_H-M   'P 1'
#
loop_
_entity.id
_entity.type
_entity.pdbx_description
1 polymer ?
#
loop_
_entity_poly.entity_id
_entity_poly.type
_entity_poly.pdbx_seq_one_letter_code
_entity_poly.pdbx_strand_id
1 'polypeptide(L)'
;MKKFMRVQRLAGWGLAAVLLGGVSFAALRMSPAHADVGVVVPAPALNPPDTAASETALLSGGCFWGLQGVYEHVKGVTKVYAGYAGGAADTAQYEVVSTGSTGHAETVQIMFDPKVISYAQILQIYFSVATDPTELNYQGPDTGTQYRGEIWYESPEQERVAKAVYNDLPKVAALQRLFPDLYRAAPVTVLGAS
;
A
#
# COMPACT_ATOMS: atom_id res chain seq x y z
N MET A 1 3.58 68.22 35.65
CA MET A 1 4.84 68.92 36.03
C MET A 1 5.95 68.39 35.15
N LYS A 2 6.47 69.23 34.25
CA LYS A 2 7.57 68.89 33.32
C LYS A 2 8.91 69.07 34.05
N LYS A 3 9.77 68.06 34.06
CA LYS A 3 11.21 68.23 34.32
C LYS A 3 12.00 67.46 33.27
N PHE A 4 12.68 68.24 32.43
CA PHE A 4 13.82 67.80 31.62
C PHE A 4 14.99 67.44 32.54
N MET A 5 15.77 66.42 32.20
CA MET A 5 17.22 66.45 32.41
C MET A 5 17.96 65.51 31.44
N ARG A 6 19.10 66.04 31.00
CA ARG A 6 20.08 65.64 29.99
C ARG A 6 20.63 64.20 30.03
N VAL A 7 20.82 63.73 28.80
CA VAL A 7 21.91 62.92 28.24
C VAL A 7 23.25 63.00 29.00
N GLN A 8 23.81 61.84 29.33
CA GLN A 8 25.25 61.61 29.29
C GLN A 8 25.55 60.36 28.45
N ARG A 9 26.37 60.56 27.42
CA ARG A 9 26.99 59.49 26.63
C ARG A 9 28.16 58.93 27.42
N LEU A 10 28.20 57.62 27.62
CA LEU A 10 29.44 56.90 27.90
C LEU A 10 29.61 55.85 26.81
N ALA A 11 30.66 56.06 26.01
CA ALA A 11 31.20 55.07 25.11
C ALA A 11 31.87 53.97 25.96
N GLY A 12 31.57 52.71 25.65
CA GLY A 12 32.23 51.55 26.21
C GLY A 12 32.21 50.45 25.16
N TRP A 13 33.34 50.23 24.53
CA TRP A 13 33.60 49.10 23.64
C TRP A 13 33.54 47.79 24.44
N GLY A 14 33.08 46.71 23.82
CA GLY A 14 33.47 45.37 24.24
C GLY A 14 32.43 44.29 24.02
N LEU A 15 32.69 43.48 22.99
CA LEU A 15 32.16 42.14 22.73
C LEU A 15 30.72 42.02 22.26
N ALA A 16 30.60 42.05 20.92
CA ALA A 16 29.60 41.29 20.19
C ALA A 16 29.79 39.79 20.49
N ALA A 17 28.97 39.23 21.38
CA ALA A 17 28.74 37.80 21.42
C ALA A 17 27.74 37.48 20.31
N VAL A 18 28.27 37.08 19.14
CA VAL A 18 27.49 36.41 18.10
C VAL A 18 27.08 35.06 18.69
N LEU A 19 25.90 35.01 19.30
CA LEU A 19 25.20 33.75 19.53
C LEU A 19 24.72 33.29 18.15
N LEU A 20 25.58 32.51 17.49
CA LEU A 20 25.18 31.54 16.48
C LEU A 20 24.12 30.64 17.12
N GLY A 21 22.86 31.07 17.04
CA GLY A 21 21.71 30.20 17.19
C GLY A 21 21.79 29.20 16.05
N GLY A 22 22.53 28.11 16.28
CA GLY A 22 22.55 26.96 15.41
C GLY A 22 21.12 26.53 15.23
N VAL A 23 20.58 26.75 14.04
CA VAL A 23 19.45 25.98 13.55
C VAL A 23 19.97 24.55 13.58
N SER A 24 19.62 23.81 14.62
CA SER A 24 19.71 22.36 14.63
C SER A 24 18.85 21.90 13.47
N PHE A 25 19.44 21.78 12.29
CA PHE A 25 19.00 20.87 11.25
C PHE A 25 19.11 19.48 11.88
N ALA A 26 18.14 19.13 12.72
CA ALA A 26 17.76 17.75 12.91
C ALA A 26 17.37 17.30 11.51
N ALA A 27 18.32 16.69 10.80
CA ALA A 27 18.08 16.02 9.56
C ALA A 27 17.00 15.00 9.87
N LEU A 28 15.75 15.35 9.56
CA LEU A 28 14.66 14.41 9.51
C LEU A 28 15.13 13.38 8.49
N ARG A 29 15.59 12.24 8.98
CA ARG A 29 15.95 11.11 8.14
C ARG A 29 14.64 10.65 7.51
N MET A 30 14.24 11.28 6.41
CA MET A 30 13.27 10.71 5.49
C MET A 30 13.92 9.43 5.00
N SER A 31 13.52 8.31 5.58
CA SER A 31 13.79 7.01 4.99
C SER A 31 13.29 7.06 3.55
N PRO A 32 14.09 6.60 2.57
CA PRO A 32 13.59 6.52 1.21
C PRO A 32 12.35 5.63 1.22
N ALA A 33 11.28 6.07 0.57
CA ALA A 33 10.17 5.19 0.25
C ALA A 33 10.76 4.02 -0.54
N HIS A 34 10.80 2.84 0.07
CA HIS A 34 11.25 1.64 -0.62
C HIS A 34 10.09 1.23 -1.54
N ALA A 35 10.19 1.59 -2.81
CA ALA A 35 9.44 0.89 -3.84
C ALA A 35 10.08 -0.51 -3.93
N ASP A 36 9.40 -1.52 -3.40
CA ASP A 36 9.84 -2.89 -3.62
C ASP A 36 9.83 -3.18 -5.12
N VAL A 37 10.82 -3.93 -5.60
CA VAL A 37 10.88 -4.30 -7.01
C VAL A 37 9.74 -5.30 -7.23
N GLY A 38 8.77 -4.92 -8.07
CA GLY A 38 7.58 -5.72 -8.31
C GLY A 38 7.88 -7.20 -8.56
N VAL A 39 7.08 -8.08 -7.96
CA VAL A 39 7.21 -9.52 -8.11
C VAL A 39 6.66 -9.94 -9.47
N VAL A 40 7.38 -10.79 -10.19
CA VAL A 40 6.89 -11.36 -11.45
C VAL A 40 5.81 -12.40 -11.14
N VAL A 41 4.54 -12.00 -11.26
CA VAL A 41 3.39 -12.90 -11.18
C VAL A 41 3.06 -13.42 -12.58
N PRO A 42 2.91 -14.75 -12.79
CA PRO A 42 2.56 -15.30 -14.10
C PRO A 42 1.20 -14.79 -14.58
N ALA A 43 0.98 -14.85 -15.89
CA ALA A 43 -0.32 -14.52 -16.47
C ALA A 43 -1.42 -15.43 -15.87
N PRO A 44 -2.62 -14.90 -15.57
CA PRO A 44 -3.69 -15.70 -14.99
C PRO A 44 -4.07 -16.88 -15.88
N ALA A 45 -4.14 -18.08 -15.31
CA ALA A 45 -4.59 -19.27 -16.04
C ALA A 45 -6.10 -19.23 -16.34
N LEU A 46 -6.86 -18.56 -15.48
CA LEU A 46 -8.30 -18.41 -15.61
C LEU A 46 -8.67 -16.98 -16.04
N ASN A 47 -9.12 -16.85 -17.28
CA ASN A 47 -9.66 -15.61 -17.85
C ASN A 47 -11.02 -15.88 -18.48
N PRO A 48 -12.11 -15.74 -17.72
CA PRO A 48 -13.45 -15.92 -18.25
C PRO A 48 -13.72 -14.86 -19.34
N PRO A 49 -14.41 -15.21 -20.43
CA PRO A 49 -14.81 -14.22 -21.43
C PRO A 49 -15.83 -13.27 -20.81
N ASP A 50 -15.53 -11.97 -20.88
CA ASP A 50 -16.44 -10.95 -20.38
C ASP A 50 -17.26 -10.33 -21.51
N THR A 51 -18.52 -10.08 -21.22
CA THR A 51 -19.50 -9.49 -22.13
C THR A 51 -19.99 -8.13 -21.65
N ALA A 52 -19.67 -7.75 -20.41
CA ALA A 52 -20.06 -6.47 -19.83
C ALA A 52 -19.40 -5.29 -20.57
N ALA A 53 -20.05 -4.13 -20.50
CA ALA A 53 -19.47 -2.88 -20.99
C ALA A 53 -18.51 -2.25 -19.97
N SER A 54 -18.65 -2.59 -18.69
CA SER A 54 -17.80 -2.16 -17.60
C SER A 54 -17.95 -3.14 -16.44
N GLU A 55 -16.87 -3.38 -15.71
CA GLU A 55 -16.84 -4.14 -14.45
C GLU A 55 -16.17 -3.29 -13.36
N THR A 56 -16.39 -3.63 -12.09
CA THR A 56 -15.78 -3.00 -10.93
C THR A 56 -15.02 -4.03 -10.09
N ALA A 57 -13.80 -3.69 -9.68
CA ALA A 57 -13.02 -4.43 -8.70
C ALA A 57 -12.82 -3.60 -7.43
N LEU A 58 -12.88 -4.25 -6.27
CA LEU A 58 -12.67 -3.62 -4.95
C LEU A 58 -11.48 -4.30 -4.26
N LEU A 59 -10.38 -3.55 -4.06
CA LEU A 59 -9.11 -4.10 -3.54
C LEU A 59 -8.58 -3.28 -2.37
N SER A 60 -8.13 -3.96 -1.31
CA SER A 60 -7.44 -3.41 -0.15
C SER A 60 -6.07 -4.05 -0.03
N GLY A 61 -5.01 -3.32 0.31
CA GLY A 61 -3.67 -3.90 0.40
C GLY A 61 -2.59 -2.86 0.69
N GLY A 62 -2.76 -2.12 1.79
CA GLY A 62 -1.89 -1.01 2.16
C GLY A 62 -2.53 0.37 1.96
N CYS A 63 -1.70 1.41 1.89
CA CYS A 63 -2.17 2.77 1.66
C CYS A 63 -2.89 2.88 0.31
N PHE A 64 -4.15 3.33 0.32
CA PHE A 64 -4.98 3.47 -0.87
C PHE A 64 -4.43 4.44 -1.92
N TRP A 65 -3.52 5.38 -1.57
CA TRP A 65 -2.91 6.32 -2.52
C TRP A 65 -1.95 5.58 -3.45
N GLY A 66 -1.22 4.60 -2.91
CA GLY A 66 -0.36 3.72 -3.71
C GLY A 66 -1.17 2.86 -4.66
N LEU A 67 -2.20 2.17 -4.14
CA LEU A 67 -3.10 1.35 -4.95
C LEU A 67 -3.80 2.17 -6.03
N GLN A 68 -4.33 3.34 -5.69
CA GLN A 68 -5.00 4.24 -6.64
C GLN A 68 -4.03 4.67 -7.75
N GLY A 69 -2.84 5.14 -7.37
CA GLY A 69 -1.82 5.59 -8.33
C GLY A 69 -1.38 4.50 -9.31
N VAL A 70 -1.32 3.23 -8.86
CA VAL A 70 -1.08 2.08 -9.75
C VAL A 70 -2.16 1.97 -10.82
N TYR A 71 -3.43 1.93 -10.42
CA TYR A 71 -4.53 1.64 -11.35
C TYR A 71 -4.94 2.81 -12.23
N GLU A 72 -4.71 4.06 -11.82
CA GLU A 72 -5.00 5.24 -12.64
C GLU A 72 -4.28 5.23 -14.00
N HIS A 73 -3.18 4.50 -14.10
CA HIS A 73 -2.35 4.43 -15.30
C HIS A 73 -2.51 3.12 -16.08
N VAL A 74 -3.39 2.22 -15.63
CA VAL A 74 -3.60 0.91 -16.27
C VAL A 74 -4.51 1.05 -17.47
N LYS A 75 -4.05 0.59 -18.63
CA LYS A 75 -4.86 0.57 -19.85
C LYS A 75 -6.12 -0.28 -19.65
N GLY A 76 -7.28 0.29 -19.95
CA GLY A 76 -8.59 -0.35 -19.77
C GLY A 76 -9.27 0.02 -18.46
N VAL A 77 -8.54 0.56 -17.48
CA VAL A 77 -9.14 1.21 -16.31
C VAL A 77 -9.71 2.56 -16.73
N THR A 78 -10.93 2.84 -16.30
CA THR A 78 -11.68 4.05 -16.65
C THR A 78 -11.77 5.03 -15.49
N LYS A 79 -11.88 4.53 -14.25
CA LYS A 79 -11.92 5.33 -13.01
C LYS A 79 -11.36 4.53 -11.85
N VAL A 80 -10.76 5.24 -10.90
CA VAL A 80 -10.32 4.69 -9.62
C VAL A 80 -10.73 5.64 -8.50
N TYR A 81 -11.28 5.11 -7.41
CA TYR A 81 -11.63 5.88 -6.22
C TYR A 81 -11.05 5.24 -4.97
N ALA A 82 -10.31 6.00 -4.18
CA ALA A 82 -9.94 5.63 -2.82
C ALA A 82 -11.13 5.77 -1.86
N GLY A 83 -11.26 4.82 -0.94
CA GLY A 83 -12.32 4.77 0.07
C GLY A 83 -12.06 3.69 1.13
N TYR A 84 -13.14 3.21 1.74
CA TYR A 84 -13.09 2.26 2.85
C TYR A 84 -14.14 1.14 2.71
N ALA A 85 -13.76 -0.09 3.02
CA ALA A 85 -14.68 -1.25 3.04
C ALA A 85 -14.53 -2.07 4.32
N GLY A 86 -15.57 -2.84 4.70
CA GLY A 86 -15.55 -3.79 5.82
C GLY A 86 -16.12 -3.30 7.16
N GLY A 87 -16.07 -2.01 7.45
CA GLY A 87 -16.66 -1.40 8.65
C GLY A 87 -18.07 -0.84 8.45
N ALA A 88 -18.61 -0.18 9.48
CA ALA A 88 -19.91 0.49 9.42
C ALA A 88 -19.83 1.81 8.63
N ALA A 89 -20.79 2.03 7.72
CA ALA A 89 -20.73 3.13 6.75
C ALA A 89 -20.62 4.54 7.38
N ASP A 90 -21.21 4.76 8.55
CA ASP A 90 -21.14 6.03 9.30
C ASP A 90 -19.76 6.29 9.93
N THR A 91 -18.90 5.27 10.00
CA THR A 91 -17.53 5.36 10.53
C THR A 91 -16.45 5.51 9.47
N ALA A 92 -16.84 5.57 8.18
CA ALA A 92 -15.95 5.65 7.02
C ALA A 92 -15.37 7.07 6.81
N GLN A 93 -14.70 7.62 7.82
CA GLN A 93 -14.04 8.93 7.79
C GLN A 93 -12.55 8.76 8.10
N TYR A 94 -11.68 9.46 7.37
CA TYR A 94 -10.23 9.27 7.43
C TYR A 94 -9.68 9.31 8.85
N GLU A 95 -10.07 10.31 9.64
CA GLU A 95 -9.59 10.51 11.01
C GLU A 95 -10.01 9.38 11.95
N VAL A 96 -11.16 8.77 11.69
CA VAL A 96 -11.71 7.67 12.52
C VAL A 96 -11.11 6.34 12.09
N VAL A 97 -11.03 6.07 10.78
CA VAL A 97 -10.41 4.85 10.24
C VAL A 97 -8.93 4.77 10.60
N SER A 98 -8.22 5.90 10.61
CA SER A 98 -6.79 5.96 10.98
C SER A 98 -6.49 5.49 12.40
N THR A 99 -7.50 5.40 13.27
CA THR A 99 -7.36 4.83 14.62
C THR A 99 -7.32 3.30 14.65
N GLY A 100 -7.73 2.64 13.55
CA GLY A 100 -7.84 1.18 13.44
C GLY A 100 -9.07 0.57 14.13
N SER A 101 -9.96 1.38 14.73
CA SER A 101 -11.07 0.87 15.56
C SER A 101 -12.38 0.59 14.81
N THR A 102 -12.44 0.86 13.50
CA THR A 102 -13.70 0.83 12.73
C THR A 102 -13.94 -0.50 12.00
N GLY A 103 -12.92 -1.35 11.90
CA GLY A 103 -12.96 -2.56 11.07
C GLY A 103 -12.81 -2.30 9.57
N HIS A 104 -12.74 -1.04 9.14
CA HIS A 104 -12.48 -0.71 7.75
C HIS A 104 -11.08 -1.13 7.30
N ALA A 105 -10.94 -1.51 6.03
CA ALA A 105 -9.69 -1.44 5.30
C ALA A 105 -9.71 -0.21 4.39
N GLU A 106 -8.53 0.36 4.12
CA GLU A 106 -8.33 1.24 2.98
C GLU A 106 -8.52 0.43 1.69
N THR A 107 -9.41 0.89 0.82
CA THR A 107 -9.86 0.16 -0.36
C THR A 107 -9.89 1.08 -1.57
N VAL A 108 -9.58 0.54 -2.75
CA VAL A 108 -9.82 1.23 -4.01
C VAL A 108 -10.94 0.54 -4.80
N GLN A 109 -11.82 1.35 -5.37
CA GLN A 109 -12.79 0.92 -6.39
C GLN A 109 -12.22 1.20 -7.77
N ILE A 110 -12.06 0.16 -8.57
CA ILE A 110 -11.47 0.20 -9.91
C ILE A 110 -12.54 -0.15 -10.92
N MET A 111 -12.96 0.82 -11.73
CA MET A 111 -13.91 0.60 -12.82
C MET A 111 -13.14 0.39 -14.12
N PHE A 112 -13.39 -0.68 -14.86
CA PHE A 112 -12.62 -1.03 -16.05
C PHE A 112 -13.48 -1.61 -17.17
N ASP A 113 -12.99 -1.50 -18.41
CA ASP A 113 -13.54 -2.19 -19.58
C ASP A 113 -12.95 -3.61 -19.66
N PRO A 114 -13.76 -4.66 -19.39
CA PRO A 114 -13.25 -6.02 -19.32
C PRO A 114 -12.88 -6.60 -20.69
N LYS A 115 -13.18 -5.90 -21.80
CA LYS A 115 -12.71 -6.24 -23.15
C LYS A 115 -11.28 -5.77 -23.40
N VAL A 116 -10.76 -4.87 -22.57
CA VAL A 116 -9.39 -4.33 -22.67
C VAL A 116 -8.47 -4.95 -21.62
N ILE A 117 -8.98 -5.14 -20.39
CA ILE A 117 -8.25 -5.75 -19.27
C ILE A 117 -9.17 -6.66 -18.46
N SER A 118 -8.81 -7.92 -18.22
CA SER A 118 -9.65 -8.83 -17.45
C SER A 118 -9.52 -8.57 -15.94
N TYR A 119 -10.54 -8.97 -15.16
CA TYR A 119 -10.46 -9.00 -13.70
C TYR A 119 -9.25 -9.79 -13.19
N ALA A 120 -8.88 -10.89 -13.85
CA ALA A 120 -7.72 -11.67 -13.44
C ALA A 120 -6.40 -10.90 -13.69
N GLN A 121 -6.31 -10.08 -14.74
CA GLN A 121 -5.15 -9.21 -14.99
C GLN A 121 -5.09 -8.06 -13.98
N ILE A 122 -6.23 -7.51 -13.56
CA ILE A 122 -6.29 -6.58 -12.42
C ILE A 122 -5.65 -7.25 -11.19
N LEU A 123 -6.06 -8.48 -10.85
CA LEU A 123 -5.47 -9.20 -9.72
C LEU A 123 -3.98 -9.57 -9.93
N GLN A 124 -3.54 -9.82 -11.16
CA GLN A 124 -2.13 -10.04 -11.46
C GLN A 124 -1.31 -8.78 -11.10
N ILE A 125 -1.78 -7.59 -11.50
CA ILE A 125 -1.14 -6.31 -11.14
C ILE A 125 -1.14 -6.14 -9.63
N TYR A 126 -2.28 -6.39 -8.97
CA TYR A 126 -2.44 -6.30 -7.52
C TYR A 126 -1.34 -7.09 -6.77
N PHE A 127 -1.15 -8.37 -7.08
CA PHE A 127 -0.14 -9.20 -6.44
C PHE A 127 1.30 -8.97 -6.93
N SER A 128 1.48 -8.27 -8.06
CA SER A 128 2.82 -7.98 -8.58
C SER A 128 3.43 -6.73 -7.94
N VAL A 129 2.63 -5.68 -7.74
CA VAL A 129 3.16 -4.35 -7.37
C VAL A 129 2.39 -3.65 -6.27
N ALA A 130 1.17 -4.08 -5.93
CA ALA A 130 0.30 -3.32 -5.02
C ALA A 130 0.29 -3.89 -3.60
N THR A 131 0.42 -5.21 -3.43
CA THR A 131 0.40 -5.84 -2.10
C THR A 131 1.38 -7.00 -1.99
N ASP A 132 1.89 -7.22 -0.78
CA ASP A 132 2.45 -8.50 -0.35
C ASP A 132 1.38 -9.27 0.44
N PRO A 133 0.78 -10.33 -0.13
CA PRO A 133 -0.31 -11.06 0.51
C PRO A 133 0.12 -11.87 1.75
N THR A 134 1.40 -11.84 2.12
CA THR A 134 1.92 -12.49 3.32
C THR A 134 2.08 -11.52 4.50
N GLU A 135 1.79 -10.23 4.32
CA GLU A 135 1.80 -9.21 5.36
C GLU A 135 0.41 -9.09 6.02
N LEU A 136 0.29 -9.65 7.24
CA LEU A 136 -0.97 -9.65 7.98
C LEU A 136 -1.15 -8.33 8.75
N ASN A 137 -2.16 -7.54 8.38
CA ASN A 137 -2.51 -6.26 9.04
C ASN A 137 -1.40 -5.20 9.00
N TYR A 138 -0.60 -5.22 7.94
CA TYR A 138 0.30 -4.14 7.55
C TYR A 138 0.61 -4.27 6.07
N GLN A 139 1.14 -3.21 5.47
CA GLN A 139 1.77 -3.26 4.16
C GLN A 139 3.00 -2.34 4.17
N GLY A 140 4.20 -2.91 4.02
CA GLY A 140 5.45 -2.14 4.08
C GLY A 140 5.56 -1.32 5.39
N PRO A 141 5.71 0.02 5.32
CA PRO A 141 5.81 0.85 6.52
C PRO A 141 4.47 1.08 7.24
N ASP A 142 3.34 0.80 6.60
CA ASP A 142 2.00 1.14 7.11
C ASP A 142 1.44 -0.01 7.96
N THR A 143 1.27 0.22 9.26
CA THR A 143 0.86 -0.82 10.23
C THR A 143 -0.54 -0.55 10.78
N GLY A 144 -1.41 -1.57 10.75
CA GLY A 144 -2.78 -1.49 11.21
C GLY A 144 -3.73 -2.38 10.42
N THR A 145 -4.83 -2.79 11.04
CA THR A 145 -5.86 -3.62 10.39
C THR A 145 -6.46 -2.94 9.16
N GLN A 146 -6.43 -1.60 9.12
CA GLN A 146 -6.87 -0.81 7.97
C GLN A 146 -5.99 -0.96 6.74
N TYR A 147 -4.76 -1.47 6.87
CA TYR A 147 -3.82 -1.67 5.76
C TYR A 147 -3.74 -3.13 5.29
N ARG A 148 -4.60 -4.02 5.80
CA ARG A 148 -4.61 -5.44 5.42
C ARG A 148 -4.90 -5.65 3.93
N GLY A 149 -4.33 -6.72 3.37
CA GLY A 149 -4.73 -7.25 2.07
C GLY A 149 -6.12 -7.90 2.11
N GLU A 150 -7.04 -7.45 1.27
CA GLU A 150 -8.40 -8.01 1.15
C GLU A 150 -8.97 -7.77 -0.26
N ILE A 151 -9.59 -8.80 -0.84
CA ILE A 151 -10.26 -8.72 -2.14
C ILE A 151 -11.77 -8.83 -1.88
N TRP A 152 -12.52 -7.80 -2.25
CA TRP A 152 -13.97 -7.75 -2.06
C TRP A 152 -14.67 -8.12 -3.36
N TYR A 153 -15.43 -9.21 -3.34
CA TYR A 153 -16.07 -9.74 -4.55
C TYR A 153 -17.45 -9.10 -4.78
N GLU A 154 -17.70 -8.64 -5.99
CA GLU A 154 -19.03 -8.19 -6.43
C GLU A 154 -19.85 -9.31 -7.10
N SER A 155 -19.23 -10.46 -7.38
CA SER A 155 -19.90 -11.61 -7.98
C SER A 155 -19.25 -12.96 -7.59
N PRO A 156 -19.99 -14.08 -7.70
CA PRO A 156 -19.42 -15.43 -7.53
C PRO A 156 -18.29 -15.73 -8.51
N GLU A 157 -18.31 -15.10 -9.69
CA GLU A 157 -17.27 -15.28 -10.71
C GLU A 157 -15.97 -14.58 -10.31
N GLN A 158 -16.05 -13.36 -9.78
CA GLN A 158 -14.89 -12.67 -9.21
C GLN A 158 -14.28 -13.47 -8.05
N GLU A 159 -15.11 -14.04 -7.18
CA GLU A 159 -14.63 -14.91 -6.10
C GLU A 159 -13.86 -16.12 -6.66
N ARG A 160 -14.41 -16.78 -7.68
CA ARG A 160 -13.80 -17.95 -8.33
C ARG A 160 -12.47 -17.59 -8.98
N VAL A 161 -12.42 -16.48 -9.72
CA VAL A 161 -11.20 -15.99 -10.38
C VAL A 161 -10.15 -15.58 -9.35
N ALA A 162 -10.53 -14.84 -8.31
CA ALA A 162 -9.60 -14.41 -7.27
C ALA A 162 -8.95 -15.58 -6.54
N LYS A 163 -9.73 -16.61 -6.20
CA LYS A 163 -9.21 -17.85 -5.63
C LYS A 163 -8.24 -18.54 -6.58
N ALA A 164 -8.53 -18.59 -7.88
CA ALA A 164 -7.62 -19.18 -8.86
C ALA A 164 -6.29 -18.40 -8.95
N VAL A 165 -6.36 -17.08 -9.15
CA VAL A 165 -5.16 -16.22 -9.24
C VAL A 165 -4.31 -16.31 -7.98
N TYR A 166 -4.93 -16.23 -6.79
CA TYR A 166 -4.21 -16.38 -5.53
C TYR A 166 -3.52 -17.75 -5.41
N ASN A 167 -4.18 -18.82 -5.87
CA ASN A 167 -3.61 -20.16 -5.84
C ASN A 167 -2.45 -20.35 -6.84
N ASP A 168 -2.44 -19.59 -7.93
CA ASP A 168 -1.43 -19.60 -8.98
C ASP A 168 -0.21 -18.72 -8.66
N LEU A 169 -0.25 -17.94 -7.57
CA LEU A 169 0.89 -17.13 -7.14
C LEU A 169 2.14 -18.00 -6.96
N PRO A 170 3.34 -17.48 -7.28
CA PRO A 170 4.59 -18.19 -7.08
C PRO A 170 4.87 -18.39 -5.58
N LYS A 171 4.30 -19.46 -5.02
CA LYS A 171 4.43 -19.84 -3.60
C LYS A 171 5.87 -20.15 -3.22
N VAL A 172 6.72 -20.46 -4.18
CA VAL A 172 8.13 -20.80 -3.96
C VAL A 172 8.92 -19.65 -3.34
N ALA A 173 8.75 -18.41 -3.82
CA ALA A 173 9.44 -17.26 -3.25
C ALA A 173 8.91 -16.96 -1.83
N ALA A 174 7.61 -17.09 -1.60
CA ALA A 174 7.01 -16.96 -0.28
C ALA A 174 7.54 -18.03 0.69
N LEU A 175 7.66 -19.28 0.25
CA LEU A 175 8.24 -20.37 1.04
C LEU A 175 9.72 -20.15 1.35
N GLN A 176 10.50 -19.68 0.37
CA GLN A 176 11.90 -19.27 0.56
C GLN A 176 12.02 -18.18 1.63
N ARG A 177 11.14 -17.17 1.58
CA ARG A 177 11.14 -16.05 2.52
C ARG A 177 10.73 -16.45 3.93
N LEU A 178 9.65 -17.22 4.06
CA LEU A 178 9.07 -17.60 5.35
C LEU A 178 9.85 -18.69 6.06
N PHE A 179 10.49 -19.58 5.31
CA PHE A 179 11.22 -20.71 5.85
C PHE A 179 12.61 -20.83 5.20
N PRO A 180 13.47 -19.81 5.32
CA PRO A 180 14.77 -19.82 4.64
C PRO A 180 15.64 -21.01 5.05
N ASP A 181 15.52 -21.45 6.31
CA ASP A 181 16.27 -22.59 6.84
C ASP A 181 15.66 -23.96 6.46
N LEU A 182 14.37 -24.00 6.08
CA LEU A 182 13.68 -25.26 5.73
C LEU A 182 13.50 -25.43 4.22
N TYR A 183 13.47 -24.34 3.47
CA TYR A 183 13.30 -24.35 2.03
C TYR A 183 14.54 -24.92 1.35
N ARG A 184 14.33 -25.84 0.41
CA ARG A 184 15.39 -26.41 -0.44
C ARG A 184 14.90 -26.39 -1.88
N ALA A 185 15.70 -25.81 -2.79
CA ALA A 185 15.38 -25.80 -4.21
C ALA A 185 15.43 -27.21 -4.84
N ALA A 186 16.26 -28.09 -4.28
CA ALA A 186 16.30 -29.49 -4.67
C ALA A 186 15.10 -30.23 -4.07
N PRO A 187 14.24 -30.88 -4.89
CA PRO A 187 13.15 -31.69 -4.37
C PRO A 187 13.73 -32.83 -3.53
N VAL A 188 13.13 -33.08 -2.35
CA VAL A 188 13.44 -34.30 -1.60
C VAL A 188 12.81 -35.45 -2.38
N THR A 189 13.60 -36.10 -3.22
CA THR A 189 13.19 -37.36 -3.83
C THR A 189 13.09 -38.39 -2.72
N VAL A 190 11.91 -38.96 -2.53
CA VAL A 190 11.78 -40.20 -1.75
C VAL A 190 12.51 -41.25 -2.57
N LEU A 191 13.79 -41.49 -2.25
CA LEU A 191 14.55 -42.57 -2.86
C LEU A 191 13.88 -43.87 -2.42
N GLY A 192 13.22 -44.51 -3.39
CA GLY A 192 12.72 -45.89 -3.41
C GLY A 192 12.39 -46.52 -2.06
N ALA A 193 11.10 -46.56 -1.72
CA ALA A 193 10.57 -47.72 -1.04
C ALA A 193 10.76 -48.92 -2.00
N SER A 194 11.83 -49.68 -1.75
CA SER A 194 12.11 -50.97 -2.38
C SER A 194 11.65 -52.07 -1.44
#